data_AF-A0A521GAI8-F1
#
_entry.id   AF-A0A521GAI8-F1
#
_cell.length_a   1.000
_cell.length_b   1.000
_cell.length_c   1.000
_cell.angle_alpha   90.00
_cell.angle_beta   90.00
_cell.angle_gamma   90.00
#
_symmetry.space_group_name_H-M   'P 1'
#
loop_
_entity.id
_entity.type
_entity.pdbx_description
1 polymer ?
#
loop_
_entity_poly.entity_id
_entity_poly.type
_entity_poly.pdbx_seq_one_letter_code
_entity_poly.pdbx_strand_id
1 'polypeptide(L)'
;MYEKGRKHGRSVGRYADGSCWYEDVYDRGVWQQQRIVFAGHPDTLTYTPTDKPASFVGGLAWLNGFIRDNLNYPPDARKAGIEGTVQIRFTVLVDGKLTDIEIAQSVYPALDTEAVRLVKAMDASRGPRWQPATEQGRPVRRQYTLPVHFYAQ
;
A
#
# COMPACT_ATOMS: atom_id res chain seq x y z
N MET A 1 -7.50 -18.81 -21.47
CA MET A 1 -8.11 -20.11 -21.08
C MET A 1 -8.38 -20.07 -19.57
N TYR A 2 -9.10 -21.04 -18.98
CA TYR A 2 -9.33 -21.08 -17.54
C TYR A 2 -8.54 -22.23 -16.91
N GLU A 3 -7.80 -21.97 -15.84
CA GLU A 3 -7.11 -22.98 -15.04
C GLU A 3 -7.64 -22.91 -13.60
N LYS A 4 -8.12 -24.05 -13.07
CA LYS A 4 -8.76 -24.14 -11.72
C LYS A 4 -9.82 -23.05 -11.46
N GLY A 5 -10.62 -22.74 -12.49
CA GLY A 5 -11.71 -21.76 -12.40
C GLY A 5 -11.30 -20.28 -12.51
N ARG A 6 -10.02 -19.96 -12.75
CA ARG A 6 -9.53 -18.58 -12.95
C ARG A 6 -8.99 -18.39 -14.36
N LYS A 7 -9.19 -17.20 -14.96
CA LYS A 7 -8.58 -16.87 -16.26
C LYS A 7 -7.05 -16.94 -16.13
N HIS A 8 -6.43 -17.77 -16.96
CA HIS A 8 -4.99 -17.95 -17.04
C HIS A 8 -4.56 -18.03 -18.52
N GLY A 9 -3.42 -17.43 -18.82
CA GLY A 9 -2.88 -17.32 -20.17
C GLY A 9 -3.49 -16.16 -20.97
N ARG A 10 -3.26 -16.20 -22.29
CA ARG A 10 -3.75 -15.18 -23.22
C ARG A 10 -5.23 -15.36 -23.55
N SER A 11 -5.96 -14.27 -23.65
CA SER A 11 -7.28 -14.20 -24.28
C SER A 11 -7.27 -13.13 -25.36
N VAL A 12 -7.82 -13.48 -26.52
CA VAL A 12 -7.94 -12.57 -27.66
C VAL A 12 -9.41 -12.19 -27.82
N GLY A 13 -9.68 -10.92 -28.04
CA GLY A 13 -10.99 -10.40 -28.41
C GLY A 13 -10.90 -9.52 -29.65
N ARG A 14 -12.02 -9.35 -30.35
CA ARG A 14 -12.14 -8.45 -31.50
C ARG A 14 -13.28 -7.48 -31.24
N TYR A 15 -13.10 -6.23 -31.64
CA TYR A 15 -14.18 -5.26 -31.61
C TYR A 15 -15.18 -5.59 -32.72
N ALA A 16 -16.47 -5.32 -32.47
CA ALA A 16 -17.56 -5.73 -33.37
C ALA A 16 -17.47 -5.08 -34.76
N ASP A 17 -16.86 -3.90 -34.84
CA ASP A 17 -16.61 -3.16 -36.08
C ASP A 17 -15.34 -3.61 -36.83
N GLY A 18 -14.58 -4.57 -36.28
CA GLY A 18 -13.33 -5.07 -36.86
C GLY A 18 -12.17 -4.07 -36.84
N SER A 19 -12.34 -2.90 -36.23
CA SER A 19 -11.34 -1.81 -36.22
C SER A 19 -10.06 -2.19 -35.50
N CYS A 20 -10.17 -3.01 -34.46
CA CYS A 20 -9.04 -3.51 -33.70
C CYS A 20 -9.33 -4.86 -33.07
N TRP A 21 -8.26 -5.50 -32.58
CA TRP A 21 -8.34 -6.66 -31.72
C TRP A 21 -7.42 -6.46 -30.52
N TYR A 22 -7.77 -7.08 -29.40
CA TYR A 22 -7.00 -6.98 -28.18
C TYR A 22 -6.56 -8.35 -27.68
N GLU A 23 -5.42 -8.37 -27.02
CA GLU A 23 -4.83 -9.52 -26.37
C GLU A 23 -4.62 -9.16 -24.90
N ASP A 24 -5.39 -9.80 -24.04
CA ASP A 24 -5.20 -9.72 -22.59
C ASP A 24 -4.37 -10.90 -22.12
N VAL A 25 -3.41 -10.63 -21.24
CA VAL A 25 -2.63 -11.64 -20.54
C VAL A 25 -3.14 -11.71 -19.10
N TYR A 26 -3.56 -12.89 -18.67
CA TYR A 26 -3.93 -13.15 -17.27
C TYR A 26 -2.96 -14.15 -16.65
N ASP A 27 -2.60 -13.93 -15.39
CA ASP A 27 -1.91 -14.92 -14.59
C ASP A 27 -2.67 -15.15 -13.28
N ARG A 28 -3.20 -16.37 -13.12
CA ARG A 28 -4.00 -16.84 -11.97
C ARG A 28 -5.18 -15.90 -11.65
N GLY A 29 -5.84 -15.39 -12.68
CA GLY A 29 -7.00 -14.51 -12.57
C GLY A 29 -6.66 -13.02 -12.46
N VAL A 30 -5.39 -12.65 -12.37
CA VAL A 30 -4.93 -11.25 -12.34
C VAL A 30 -4.60 -10.80 -13.77
N TRP A 31 -5.16 -9.68 -14.20
CA TRP A 31 -4.80 -9.07 -15.48
C TRP A 31 -3.37 -8.49 -15.39
N GLN A 32 -2.53 -8.85 -16.34
CA GLN A 32 -1.10 -8.52 -16.37
C GLN A 32 -0.77 -7.54 -17.49
N GLN A 33 -1.50 -7.60 -18.60
CA GLN A 33 -1.23 -6.76 -19.75
C GLN A 33 -2.44 -6.79 -20.69
N GLN A 34 -2.71 -5.67 -21.33
CA GLN A 34 -3.54 -5.60 -22.53
C GLN A 34 -2.70 -5.05 -23.66
N ARG A 35 -2.81 -5.69 -24.83
CA ARG A 35 -2.22 -5.21 -26.08
C ARG A 35 -3.35 -5.01 -27.09
N ILE A 36 -3.52 -3.79 -27.60
CA ILE A 36 -4.52 -3.45 -28.62
C ILE A 36 -3.82 -3.25 -29.95
N VAL A 37 -4.22 -4.02 -30.96
CA VAL A 37 -3.67 -3.98 -32.31
C VAL A 37 -4.75 -3.45 -33.26
N PHE A 38 -4.43 -2.38 -33.98
CA PHE A 38 -5.35 -1.75 -34.93
C PHE A 38 -5.27 -2.41 -36.30
N ALA A 39 -6.42 -2.64 -36.94
CA ALA A 39 -6.47 -3.18 -38.28
C ALA A 39 -5.97 -2.14 -39.29
N GLY A 40 -4.95 -2.48 -40.08
CA GLY A 40 -4.43 -1.59 -41.13
C GLY A 40 -3.59 -0.41 -40.63
N HIS A 41 -3.25 -0.37 -39.34
CA HIS A 41 -2.38 0.65 -38.76
C HIS A 41 -1.15 -0.02 -38.09
N PRO A 42 0.06 0.55 -38.20
CA PRO A 42 1.26 -0.05 -37.61
C PRO A 42 1.30 0.02 -36.08
N ASP A 43 0.52 0.93 -35.48
CA ASP A 43 0.57 1.19 -34.04
C ASP A 43 -0.08 0.08 -33.22
N THR A 44 0.40 -0.05 -31.98
CA THR A 44 -0.14 -0.97 -30.97
C THR A 44 -0.10 -0.27 -29.62
N LEU A 45 -1.22 -0.28 -28.89
CA LEU A 45 -1.26 0.20 -27.51
C LEU A 45 -0.99 -0.94 -26.56
N THR A 46 -0.11 -0.71 -25.58
CA THR A 46 0.16 -1.68 -24.52
C THR A 46 -0.10 -1.04 -23.16
N TYR A 47 -0.96 -1.69 -22.37
CA TYR A 47 -1.29 -1.30 -21.01
C TYR A 47 -0.80 -2.37 -20.04
N THR A 48 -0.20 -1.95 -18.95
CA THR A 48 0.23 -2.80 -17.83
C THR A 48 -0.34 -2.28 -16.52
N PRO A 49 -0.54 -3.14 -15.51
CA PRO A 49 -0.87 -2.70 -14.16
C PRO A 49 0.20 -1.74 -13.65
N THR A 50 -0.22 -0.60 -13.12
CA THR A 50 0.70 0.34 -12.48
C THR A 50 1.04 -0.16 -11.08
N ASP A 51 2.33 -0.17 -10.76
CA ASP A 51 2.81 -0.45 -9.41
C ASP A 51 2.33 0.63 -8.45
N LYS A 52 1.94 0.22 -7.24
CA LYS A 52 1.46 1.12 -6.19
C LYS A 52 2.18 0.83 -4.88
N PRO A 53 2.65 1.85 -4.16
CA PRO A 53 3.20 1.63 -2.82
C PRO A 53 2.10 1.20 -1.84
N ALA A 54 2.50 0.62 -0.72
CA ALA A 54 1.59 0.42 0.40
C ALA A 54 1.07 1.78 0.91
N SER A 55 -0.21 1.84 1.25
CA SER A 55 -0.85 3.11 1.62
C SER A 55 -1.93 2.93 2.67
N PHE A 56 -2.14 3.95 3.49
CA PHE A 56 -3.24 3.97 4.45
C PHE A 56 -4.58 4.13 3.73
N VAL A 57 -5.64 3.48 4.21
CA VAL A 57 -6.99 3.60 3.66
C VAL A 57 -7.47 5.05 3.82
N GLY A 58 -7.86 5.68 2.70
CA GLY A 58 -8.16 7.12 2.65
C GLY A 58 -6.93 8.01 2.39
N GLY A 59 -5.74 7.42 2.25
CA GLY A 59 -4.51 8.12 1.91
C GLY A 59 -3.90 8.91 3.07
N LEU A 60 -2.95 9.79 2.74
CA LEU A 60 -2.16 10.55 3.72
C LEU A 60 -3.01 11.46 4.61
N ALA A 61 -4.09 12.03 4.10
CA ALA A 61 -4.97 12.90 4.89
C ALA A 61 -5.61 12.14 6.06
N TRP A 62 -6.07 10.91 5.82
CA TRP A 62 -6.64 10.04 6.84
C TRP A 62 -5.59 9.50 7.81
N LEU A 63 -4.39 9.19 7.30
CA LEU A 63 -3.27 8.81 8.15
C LEU A 63 -2.92 9.94 9.13
N ASN A 64 -2.77 11.17 8.63
CA ASN A 64 -2.44 12.33 9.47
C ASN A 64 -3.56 12.64 10.47
N GLY A 65 -4.82 12.53 10.05
CA GLY A 65 -5.97 12.67 10.95
C GLY A 65 -5.94 11.60 12.05
N PHE A 66 -5.73 10.33 11.68
CA PHE A 66 -5.62 9.24 12.64
C PHE A 66 -4.48 9.47 13.64
N ILE A 67 -3.30 9.87 13.17
CA ILE A 67 -2.15 10.18 14.02
C ILE A 67 -2.54 11.29 14.99
N ARG A 68 -3.02 12.43 14.49
CA ARG A 68 -3.42 13.57 15.34
C ARG A 68 -4.45 13.16 16.41
N ASP A 69 -5.45 12.37 16.04
CA ASP A 69 -6.57 12.04 16.91
C ASP A 69 -6.22 10.92 17.92
N ASN A 70 -5.14 10.16 17.69
CA ASN A 70 -4.75 9.01 18.51
C ASN A 70 -3.36 9.15 19.16
N LEU A 71 -2.56 10.15 18.80
CA LEU A 71 -1.22 10.38 19.33
C LEU A 71 -1.30 10.93 20.75
N ASN A 72 -0.68 10.22 21.69
CA ASN A 72 -0.59 10.62 23.09
C ASN A 72 0.85 11.02 23.42
N TYR A 73 1.11 12.31 23.61
CA TYR A 73 2.43 12.76 24.04
C TYR A 73 2.70 12.33 25.50
N PRO A 74 3.69 11.46 25.76
CA PRO A 74 4.02 10.99 27.10
C PRO A 74 4.32 12.14 28.08
N PRO A 75 3.74 12.16 29.30
CA PRO A 75 3.91 13.26 30.26
C PRO A 75 5.34 13.48 30.73
N ASP A 76 6.15 12.42 30.82
CA ASP A 76 7.57 12.45 31.18
C ASP A 76 8.40 13.17 30.10
N ALA A 77 8.24 12.78 28.84
CA ALA A 77 8.87 13.44 27.70
C ALA A 77 8.44 14.91 27.59
N ARG A 78 7.16 15.20 27.84
CA ARG A 78 6.63 16.57 27.85
C ARG A 78 7.25 17.44 28.94
N LYS A 79 7.33 16.93 30.18
CA LYS A 79 7.95 17.65 31.31
C LYS A 79 9.43 17.90 31.09
N ALA A 80 10.12 16.98 30.42
CA ALA A 80 11.52 17.11 30.08
C ALA A 80 11.79 17.95 28.81
N GLY A 81 10.74 18.47 28.14
CA GLY A 81 10.89 19.26 26.92
C GLY A 81 11.48 18.48 25.74
N ILE A 82 11.30 17.15 25.71
CA ILE A 82 11.90 16.28 24.71
C ILE A 82 11.01 16.21 23.47
N GLU A 83 11.48 16.76 22.36
CA GLU A 83 10.81 16.79 21.07
C GLU A 83 11.61 16.07 20.00
N GLY A 84 10.95 15.69 18.91
CA GLY A 84 11.60 15.12 17.75
C GLY A 84 10.68 14.28 16.88
N THR A 85 11.29 13.59 15.91
CA THR A 85 10.58 12.66 15.03
C THR A 85 11.10 11.25 15.27
N VAL A 86 10.22 10.38 15.75
CA VAL A 86 10.50 8.94 15.85
C VAL A 86 10.17 8.31 14.50
N GLN A 87 11.12 7.59 13.90
CA GLN A 87 10.85 6.83 12.67
C GLN A 87 10.52 5.40 13.08
N ILE A 88 9.29 4.96 12.79
CA ILE A 88 8.86 3.59 13.01
C ILE A 88 8.73 2.87 11.67
N ARG A 89 9.29 1.67 11.61
CA ARG A 89 9.30 0.84 10.41
C ARG A 89 8.49 -0.41 10.64
N PHE A 90 7.72 -0.81 9.64
CA PHE A 90 6.90 -2.02 9.69
C PHE A 90 6.67 -2.57 8.28
N THR A 91 6.28 -3.83 8.19
CA THR A 91 5.91 -4.47 6.94
C THR A 91 4.39 -4.49 6.80
N VAL A 92 3.88 -3.95 5.69
CA VAL A 92 2.48 -4.12 5.27
C VAL A 92 2.37 -5.43 4.50
N LEU A 93 1.56 -6.36 5.00
CA LEU A 93 1.31 -7.67 4.41
C LEU A 93 0.33 -7.58 3.24
N VAL A 94 0.22 -8.66 2.46
CA VAL A 94 -0.68 -8.77 1.29
C VAL A 94 -2.16 -8.66 1.65
N ASP A 95 -2.52 -8.92 2.90
CA ASP A 95 -3.88 -8.76 3.45
C ASP A 95 -4.09 -7.40 4.14
N GLY A 96 -3.09 -6.51 4.10
CA GLY A 96 -3.11 -5.19 4.71
C GLY A 96 -2.76 -5.18 6.20
N LYS A 97 -2.47 -6.32 6.83
CA LYS A 97 -2.04 -6.37 8.23
C LYS A 97 -0.60 -5.89 8.38
N LEU A 98 -0.23 -5.51 9.61
CA LEU A 98 1.11 -5.05 9.94
C LEU A 98 1.92 -6.13 10.66
N THR A 99 3.18 -6.28 10.30
CA THR A 99 4.17 -7.13 11.01
C THR A 99 5.51 -6.42 11.08
N ASP A 100 6.48 -7.01 11.80
CA ASP A 100 7.87 -6.55 11.87
C ASP A 100 8.00 -5.09 12.29
N ILE A 101 7.21 -4.70 13.30
CA ILE A 101 7.17 -3.33 13.82
C ILE A 101 8.43 -3.06 14.65
N GLU A 102 9.27 -2.15 14.18
CA GLU A 102 10.56 -1.80 14.80
C GLU A 102 10.80 -0.28 14.79
N ILE A 103 11.57 0.21 15.75
CA ILE A 103 12.03 1.60 15.76
C ILE A 103 13.24 1.72 14.85
N ALA A 104 13.10 2.47 13.75
CA ALA A 104 14.19 2.75 12.82
C ALA A 104 15.03 3.96 13.24
N GLN A 105 14.41 4.93 13.92
CA GLN A 105 15.11 6.06 14.52
C GLN A 105 14.43 6.39 15.85
N SER A 106 15.19 6.24 16.93
CA SER A 106 14.77 6.56 18.29
C SER A 106 15.06 8.03 18.61
N VAL A 107 14.23 8.61 19.48
CA VAL A 107 14.47 9.94 20.07
C VAL A 107 14.51 9.82 21.59
N TYR A 108 13.51 9.19 22.17
CA TYR A 108 13.37 9.02 23.61
C TYR A 108 12.50 7.81 23.92
N PRO A 109 12.82 6.96 24.91
CA PRO A 109 12.13 5.69 25.13
C PRO A 109 10.61 5.78 25.28
N ALA A 110 10.11 6.84 25.91
CA ALA A 110 8.67 7.05 26.06
C ALA A 110 8.00 7.40 24.72
N LEU A 111 8.65 8.19 23.87
CA LEU A 111 8.16 8.54 22.54
C LEU A 111 8.16 7.30 21.61
N ASP A 112 9.21 6.48 21.71
CA ASP A 112 9.32 5.22 20.97
C ASP A 112 8.17 4.26 21.35
N THR A 113 7.90 4.12 22.65
CA THR A 113 6.81 3.29 23.17
C THR A 113 5.45 3.74 22.62
N GLU A 114 5.22 5.05 22.59
CA GLU A 114 4.01 5.63 22.03
C GLU A 114 3.90 5.42 20.52
N ALA A 115 4.99 5.62 19.76
CA ALA A 115 5.00 5.40 18.32
C ALA A 115 4.63 3.94 17.98
N VAL A 116 5.16 2.97 18.72
CA VAL A 116 4.81 1.54 18.58
C VAL A 116 3.33 1.30 18.89
N ARG A 117 2.81 1.89 19.96
CA ARG A 117 1.38 1.78 20.32
C ARG A 117 0.49 2.33 19.21
N LEU A 118 0.86 3.48 18.64
CA LEU A 118 0.11 4.14 17.56
C LEU A 118 0.02 3.25 16.31
N VAL A 119 1.14 2.67 15.87
CA VAL A 119 1.16 1.75 14.71
C VAL A 119 0.33 0.49 14.99
N LYS A 120 0.41 -0.09 16.19
CA LYS A 120 -0.44 -1.23 16.58
C LYS A 120 -1.93 -0.87 16.56
N ALA A 121 -2.29 0.35 16.95
CA ALA A 121 -3.68 0.82 16.90
C ALA A 121 -4.23 0.95 15.47
N MET A 122 -3.37 1.17 14.47
CA MET A 122 -3.75 1.20 13.05
C MET A 122 -4.27 -0.16 12.55
N ASP A 123 -3.73 -1.26 13.07
CA ASP A 123 -4.12 -2.63 12.71
C ASP A 123 -5.35 -3.12 13.51
N ALA A 124 -5.50 -2.67 14.76
CA ALA A 124 -6.50 -3.18 15.70
C ALA A 124 -7.97 -2.74 15.44
N SER A 125 -8.21 -1.80 14.51
CA SER A 125 -9.50 -1.11 14.39
C SER A 125 -10.43 -1.72 13.32
N ARG A 126 -11.29 -2.69 13.67
CA ARG A 126 -12.41 -3.24 12.84
C ARG A 126 -12.03 -3.76 11.43
N GLY A 127 -10.75 -3.81 11.08
CA GLY A 127 -10.23 -4.28 9.79
C GLY A 127 -8.90 -3.58 9.45
N PRO A 128 -8.14 -4.10 8.46
CA PRO A 128 -6.86 -3.51 8.08
C PRO A 128 -7.04 -2.09 7.53
N ARG A 129 -6.35 -1.12 8.12
CA ARG A 129 -6.32 0.28 7.63
C ARG A 129 -5.23 0.52 6.60
N TRP A 130 -4.54 -0.51 6.16
CA TRP A 130 -3.50 -0.44 5.14
C TRP A 130 -3.88 -1.25 3.91
N GLN A 131 -3.60 -0.66 2.75
CA GLN A 131 -3.64 -1.32 1.46
C GLN A 131 -2.24 -1.84 1.15
N PRO A 132 -2.11 -3.12 0.71
CA PRO A 132 -0.82 -3.66 0.32
C PRO A 132 -0.24 -2.91 -0.88
N ALA A 133 1.08 -2.97 -1.02
CA ALA A 133 1.70 -2.55 -2.26
C ALA A 133 1.25 -3.47 -3.40
N THR A 134 1.14 -2.91 -4.60
CA THR A 134 0.87 -3.67 -5.82
C THR A 134 2.11 -3.63 -6.70
N GLU A 135 2.60 -4.80 -7.11
CA GLU A 135 3.65 -4.93 -8.12
C GLU A 135 3.13 -5.87 -9.21
N GLN A 136 3.19 -5.45 -10.47
CA GLN A 136 2.68 -6.22 -11.63
C GLN A 136 1.23 -6.73 -11.42
N GLY A 137 0.39 -5.86 -10.84
CA GLY A 137 -1.02 -6.17 -10.55
C GLY A 137 -1.24 -7.13 -9.38
N ARG A 138 -0.18 -7.53 -8.66
CA ARG A 138 -0.26 -8.46 -7.53
C ARG A 138 -0.02 -7.74 -6.22
N PRO A 139 -0.80 -8.04 -5.16
CA PRO A 139 -0.46 -7.56 -3.82
C PRO A 139 0.84 -8.21 -3.37
N VAL A 140 1.77 -7.38 -2.92
CA VAL A 140 3.06 -7.79 -2.37
C VAL A 140 3.23 -7.19 -0.98
N ARG A 141 3.96 -7.89 -0.11
CA ARG A 141 4.35 -7.32 1.17
C ARG A 141 5.46 -6.29 0.95
N ARG A 142 5.39 -5.15 1.62
CA ARG A 142 6.38 -4.08 1.48
C ARG A 142 6.63 -3.40 2.81
N GLN A 143 7.89 -3.05 3.05
CA GLN A 143 8.29 -2.27 4.21
C GLN A 143 7.86 -0.81 4.04
N TYR A 144 7.36 -0.21 5.11
CA TYR A 144 6.93 1.17 5.21
C TYR A 144 7.60 1.83 6.42
N THR A 145 8.09 3.05 6.25
CA THR A 145 8.65 3.86 7.35
C THR A 145 7.73 5.05 7.57
N LEU A 146 7.19 5.15 8.79
CA LEU A 146 6.30 6.22 9.20
C LEU A 146 7.06 7.18 10.14
N PRO A 147 7.17 8.48 9.79
CA PRO A 147 7.59 9.50 10.74
C PRO A 147 6.44 9.82 11.71
N VAL A 148 6.72 9.71 13.02
CA VAL A 148 5.80 10.16 14.08
C VAL A 148 6.43 11.37 14.76
N HIS A 149 5.74 12.50 14.63
CA HIS A 149 6.21 13.80 15.10
C HIS A 149 5.71 14.08 16.52
N PHE A 150 6.64 14.38 17.42
CA PHE A 150 6.38 14.81 18.79
C PHE A 150 6.94 16.21 18.99
N TYR A 151 6.07 17.21 18.96
CA TYR A 151 6.40 18.62 19.22
C TYR A 151 5.45 19.13 20.30
N ALA A 152 5.93 19.99 21.20
CA ALA A 152 5.06 20.60 22.19
C ALA A 152 3.97 21.39 21.47
N GLN A 153 2.71 21.13 21.85
CA GLN A 153 1.54 21.88 21.39
C GLN A 153 1.35 23.12 22.25
#